data_AF-A0A2M7ZDB2-F1
#
_entry.id   AF-A0A2M7ZDB2-F1
#
_cell.length_a   1.000
_cell.length_b   1.000
_cell.length_c   1.000
_cell.angle_alpha   90.00
_cell.angle_beta   90.00
_cell.angle_gamma   90.00
#
_symmetry.space_group_name_H-M   'P 1'
#
loop_
_entity.id
_entity.type
_entity.pdbx_description
1 polymer ?
#
loop_
_entity_poly.entity_id
_entity_poly.type
_entity_poly.pdbx_seq_one_letter_code
_entity_poly.pdbx_strand_id
1 'polypeptide(L)'
;MGQQQLWYILLGLIVVAIAVSLGIVLYREHAIDQKRNNVINDCVHLAAIAQQYYLKPREYGGGGKSFNHWEIPNVLVTNANGHYEITSIESQEVIILGTGNEVVTGDDSLKVEITIPSPPRNYQVTPYN
;
A
#
# COMPACT_ATOMS: atom_id res chain seq x y z
N MET A 1 40.00 41.68 3.26
CA MET A 1 38.99 41.06 4.15
C MET A 1 37.64 40.88 3.46
N GLY A 2 37.10 41.88 2.74
CA GLY A 2 35.82 41.75 2.02
C GLY A 2 35.75 40.67 0.92
N GLN A 3 36.83 40.43 0.17
CA GLN A 3 36.83 39.43 -0.92
C GLN A 3 36.80 37.97 -0.40
N GLN A 4 37.46 37.67 0.72
CA GLN A 4 37.42 36.34 1.34
C GLN A 4 36.10 36.07 2.04
N GLN A 5 35.50 37.11 2.66
CA GLN A 5 34.16 36.99 3.24
C GLN A 5 33.10 36.72 2.17
N LEU A 6 33.23 37.29 0.97
CA LEU A 6 32.33 37.00 -0.15
C LEU A 6 32.39 35.52 -0.57
N TRP A 7 33.59 34.91 -0.57
CA TRP A 7 33.75 33.49 -0.90
C TRP A 7 33.05 32.57 0.10
N TYR A 8 33.14 32.87 1.40
CA TYR A 8 32.50 32.05 2.43
C TYR A 8 30.97 32.14 2.38
N ILE A 9 30.42 33.31 2.08
CA ILE A 9 28.97 33.47 1.88
C ILE A 9 28.51 32.69 0.64
N LEU A 10 29.24 32.79 -0.47
CA LEU A 10 28.92 32.08 -1.70
C LEU A 10 28.96 30.55 -1.50
N LEU A 11 29.97 30.06 -0.79
CA LEU A 11 30.10 28.64 -0.48
C LEU A 11 28.94 28.15 0.39
N GLY A 12 28.56 28.91 1.42
CA GLY A 12 27.41 28.59 2.26
C GLY A 12 26.10 28.52 1.47
N LEU A 13 25.87 29.46 0.54
CA LEU A 13 24.67 29.48 -0.29
C LEU A 13 24.57 28.24 -1.20
N ILE A 14 25.68 27.81 -1.80
CA ILE A 14 25.69 26.61 -2.66
C ILE A 14 25.30 25.37 -1.87
N VAL A 15 25.83 25.22 -0.64
CA VAL A 15 25.51 24.07 0.22
C VAL A 15 24.03 24.05 0.60
N VAL A 16 23.46 25.21 0.98
CA VAL A 16 22.03 25.30 1.34
C VAL A 16 21.13 24.97 0.14
N ALA A 17 21.46 25.47 -1.05
CA ALA A 17 20.68 25.19 -2.26
C ALA A 17 20.61 23.68 -2.58
N ILE A 18 21.74 22.97 -2.44
CA ILE A 18 21.79 21.51 -2.65
C ILE A 18 21.04 20.76 -1.54
N ALA A 19 21.17 21.20 -0.28
CA ALA A 19 20.49 20.57 0.84
C ALA A 19 18.95 20.64 0.69
N VAL A 20 18.42 21.79 0.24
CA VAL A 20 16.97 21.95 0.01
C VAL A 20 16.49 21.07 -1.14
N SER A 21 17.22 21.00 -2.25
CA SER A 21 16.81 20.18 -3.39
C SER A 21 16.79 18.69 -3.04
N LEU A 22 17.80 18.19 -2.32
CA LEU A 22 17.82 16.81 -1.83
C LEU A 22 16.74 16.53 -0.80
N GLY A 23 16.48 17.48 0.11
CA GLY A 23 15.42 17.36 1.11
C GLY A 23 14.03 17.16 0.49
N ILE A 24 13.74 17.85 -0.61
CA ILE A 24 12.46 17.69 -1.33
C ILE A 24 12.35 16.30 -1.96
N VAL A 25 13.42 15.79 -2.57
CA VAL A 25 13.42 14.45 -3.19
C VAL A 25 13.19 13.39 -2.13
N LEU A 26 13.95 13.42 -1.02
CA LEU A 26 13.80 12.47 0.07
C LEU A 26 12.40 12.51 0.70
N TYR A 27 11.82 13.71 0.87
CA TYR A 27 10.46 13.84 1.39
C TYR A 27 9.42 13.18 0.47
N ARG A 28 9.56 13.32 -0.86
CA ARG A 28 8.67 12.69 -1.83
C ARG A 28 8.79 11.17 -1.80
N GLU A 29 10.01 10.63 -1.81
CA GLU A 29 10.27 9.19 -1.68
C GLU A 29 9.65 8.63 -0.39
N HIS A 30 9.86 9.31 0.74
CA HIS A 30 9.26 8.88 2.01
C HIS A 30 7.73 8.92 1.99
N ALA A 31 7.12 9.93 1.36
CA ALA A 31 5.66 10.00 1.25
C ALA A 31 5.11 8.82 0.44
N ILE A 32 5.77 8.47 -0.67
CA ILE A 32 5.42 7.33 -1.53
C ILE A 32 5.52 6.01 -0.74
N ASP A 33 6.63 5.80 -0.04
CA ASP A 33 6.85 4.59 0.77
C ASP A 33 5.82 4.45 1.90
N GLN A 34 5.50 5.53 2.60
CA GLN A 34 4.47 5.52 3.65
C GLN A 34 3.11 5.12 3.08
N LYS A 35 2.75 5.61 1.90
CA LYS A 35 1.48 5.27 1.26
C LYS A 35 1.44 3.82 0.79
N ARG A 36 2.52 3.33 0.18
CA ARG A 36 2.67 1.92 -0.17
C ARG A 36 2.50 1.03 1.06
N ASN A 37 3.12 1.39 2.18
CA ASN A 37 2.98 0.65 3.43
C ASN A 37 1.54 0.69 3.97
N ASN A 38 0.82 1.80 3.83
CA ASN A 38 -0.58 1.89 4.22
C ASN A 38 -1.48 0.97 3.38
N VAL A 39 -1.32 0.97 2.05
CA VAL A 39 -2.07 0.07 1.15
C VAL A 39 -1.77 -1.39 1.47
N ILE A 40 -0.50 -1.73 1.69
CA ILE A 40 -0.10 -3.08 2.11
C ILE A 40 -0.78 -3.46 3.43
N ASN A 41 -0.78 -2.57 4.43
CA ASN A 41 -1.39 -2.82 5.74
C ASN A 41 -2.91 -3.08 5.61
N ASP A 42 -3.61 -2.28 4.81
CA ASP A 42 -5.03 -2.49 4.54
C ASP A 42 -5.29 -3.83 3.84
N CYS A 43 -4.48 -4.18 2.84
CA CYS A 43 -4.60 -5.48 2.19
C CYS A 43 -4.32 -6.64 3.16
N VAL A 44 -3.35 -6.51 4.07
CA VAL A 44 -3.06 -7.51 5.12
C VAL A 44 -4.24 -7.63 6.09
N HIS A 45 -4.86 -6.52 6.46
CA HIS A 45 -6.06 -6.52 7.30
C HIS A 45 -7.23 -7.22 6.60
N LEU A 46 -7.44 -6.95 5.30
CA LEU A 46 -8.42 -7.67 4.48
C LEU A 46 -8.12 -9.17 4.41
N ALA A 47 -6.85 -9.53 4.26
CA ALA A 47 -6.44 -10.93 4.26
C ALA A 47 -6.77 -11.62 5.59
N ALA A 48 -6.54 -10.96 6.73
CA ALA A 48 -6.90 -11.50 8.04
C ALA A 48 -8.41 -11.72 8.17
N ILE A 49 -9.24 -10.78 7.69
CA ILE A 49 -10.70 -10.91 7.69
C ILE A 49 -11.16 -12.07 6.79
N ALA A 50 -10.57 -12.20 5.59
CA ALA A 50 -10.86 -13.30 4.67
C ALA A 50 -10.52 -14.65 5.30
N GLN A 51 -9.34 -14.77 5.92
CA GLN A 51 -8.94 -16.00 6.62
C GLN A 51 -9.85 -16.31 7.81
N GLN A 52 -10.27 -15.28 8.57
CA GLN A 52 -11.24 -15.46 9.65
C GLN A 52 -12.59 -15.98 9.13
N TYR A 53 -13.06 -15.47 8.00
CA TYR A 53 -14.27 -15.97 7.34
C TYR A 53 -14.11 -17.43 6.94
N TYR A 54 -12.99 -17.80 6.30
CA TYR A 54 -12.70 -19.18 5.89
C TYR A 54 -12.72 -20.16 7.07
N LEU A 55 -12.10 -19.80 8.19
CA LEU A 55 -12.00 -20.65 9.38
C LEU A 55 -13.32 -20.76 10.15
N LYS A 56 -14.17 -19.73 10.09
CA LYS A 56 -15.44 -19.72 10.82
C LYS A 56 -16.45 -20.71 10.18
N PRO A 57 -17.14 -21.54 10.98
CA PRO A 57 -18.19 -22.42 10.47
C PRO A 57 -19.37 -21.64 9.87
N ARG A 58 -20.06 -22.24 8.88
CA ARG A 58 -21.23 -21.61 8.22
C ARG A 58 -22.35 -21.26 9.19
N GLU A 59 -22.55 -22.05 10.23
CA GLU A 59 -23.57 -21.84 11.27
C GLU A 59 -23.41 -20.50 12.01
N TYR A 60 -22.19 -19.92 12.01
CA TYR A 60 -21.89 -18.63 12.62
C TYR A 60 -21.68 -17.50 11.60
N GLY A 61 -22.11 -17.70 10.35
CA GLY A 61 -21.92 -16.73 9.27
C GLY A 61 -20.49 -16.71 8.70
N GLY A 62 -19.78 -17.83 8.76
CA GLY A 62 -18.47 -18.02 8.12
C GLY A 62 -18.55 -18.79 6.80
N GLY A 63 -17.39 -19.02 6.19
CA GLY A 63 -17.24 -19.72 4.92
C GLY A 63 -17.21 -21.25 5.01
N GLY A 64 -16.92 -21.79 6.20
CA GLY A 64 -16.86 -23.24 6.43
C GLY A 64 -15.78 -23.93 5.58
N LYS A 65 -14.56 -23.39 5.59
CA LYS A 65 -13.43 -23.78 4.74
C LYS A 65 -13.63 -23.48 3.25
N SER A 66 -14.40 -22.44 2.95
CA SER A 66 -14.55 -21.93 1.59
C SER A 66 -14.59 -20.41 1.61
N PHE A 67 -13.98 -19.77 0.62
CA PHE A 67 -14.13 -18.32 0.41
C PHE A 67 -15.37 -17.94 -0.41
N ASN A 68 -16.18 -18.92 -0.82
CA ASN A 68 -17.41 -18.63 -1.56
C ASN A 68 -18.31 -17.69 -0.75
N HIS A 69 -18.84 -16.65 -1.41
CA HIS A 69 -19.65 -15.56 -0.82
C HIS A 69 -18.89 -14.66 0.17
N TRP A 70 -17.56 -14.72 0.18
CA TRP A 70 -16.79 -13.70 0.88
C TRP A 70 -16.86 -12.38 0.10
N GLU A 71 -17.11 -11.28 0.82
CA GLU A 71 -17.16 -9.94 0.27
C GLU A 71 -16.28 -9.01 1.12
N ILE A 72 -15.69 -8.01 0.48
CA ILE A 72 -14.97 -6.94 1.18
C ILE A 72 -16.00 -6.10 1.96
N PRO A 73 -15.80 -5.85 3.27
CA PRO A 73 -16.67 -4.96 4.02
C PRO A 73 -16.77 -3.59 3.35
N ASN A 74 -17.97 -3.04 3.19
CA ASN A 74 -18.21 -1.82 2.40
C ASN A 74 -17.36 -0.61 2.85
N VAL A 75 -17.01 -0.55 4.14
CA VAL A 75 -16.14 0.50 4.73
C VAL A 75 -14.69 0.40 4.25
N LEU A 76 -14.24 -0.79 3.82
CA LEU A 76 -12.89 -1.06 3.36
C LEU A 76 -12.78 -1.10 1.82
N VAL A 77 -13.89 -1.09 1.08
CA VAL A 77 -13.88 -1.06 -0.40
C VAL A 77 -13.24 0.24 -0.90
N THR A 78 -13.51 1.37 -0.24
CA THR A 78 -12.83 2.64 -0.53
C THR A 78 -12.51 3.32 0.79
N ASN A 79 -11.24 3.60 1.02
CA ASN A 79 -10.77 4.26 2.22
C ASN A 79 -9.85 5.45 1.87
N ALA A 80 -9.27 6.08 2.88
CA ALA A 80 -8.38 7.22 2.70
C ALA A 80 -7.04 6.87 2.00
N ASN A 81 -6.69 5.58 1.92
CA ASN A 81 -5.45 5.08 1.32
C ASN A 81 -5.66 4.60 -0.13
N GLY A 82 -6.85 4.10 -0.48
CA GLY A 82 -7.10 3.51 -1.79
C GLY A 82 -8.48 2.88 -1.98
N HIS A 83 -8.62 2.23 -3.13
CA HIS A 83 -9.77 1.42 -3.53
C HIS A 83 -9.36 -0.06 -3.56
N TYR A 84 -10.19 -0.94 -3.02
CA TYR A 84 -9.92 -2.37 -2.93
C TYR A 84 -11.04 -3.15 -3.60
N GLU A 85 -10.67 -3.97 -4.57
CA GLU A 85 -11.61 -4.80 -5.33
C GLU A 85 -11.17 -6.26 -5.31
N ILE A 86 -12.13 -7.16 -5.52
CA ILE A 86 -11.86 -8.59 -5.63
C ILE A 86 -11.70 -8.94 -7.10
N THR A 87 -10.52 -9.38 -7.49
CA THR A 87 -10.22 -9.77 -8.87
C THR A 87 -10.72 -11.19 -9.17
N SER A 88 -10.62 -12.09 -8.18
CA SER A 88 -11.09 -13.47 -8.31
C SER A 88 -11.47 -14.05 -6.95
N ILE A 89 -12.54 -14.85 -6.92
CA ILE A 89 -12.96 -15.67 -5.78
C ILE A 89 -13.09 -17.11 -6.27
N GLU A 90 -12.30 -17.98 -5.67
CA GLU A 90 -12.47 -19.41 -5.76
C GLU A 90 -12.78 -20.00 -4.38
N SER A 91 -13.17 -21.28 -4.34
CA SER A 91 -13.48 -21.92 -3.05
C SER A 91 -12.28 -21.96 -2.10
N GLN A 92 -11.06 -21.89 -2.64
CA GLN A 92 -9.79 -22.08 -1.93
C GLN A 92 -8.82 -20.90 -2.10
N GLU A 93 -9.17 -19.90 -2.87
CA GLU A 93 -8.31 -18.75 -3.14
C GLU A 93 -9.14 -17.48 -3.29
N VAL A 94 -8.63 -16.36 -2.79
CA VAL A 94 -9.16 -15.03 -3.07
C VAL A 94 -8.01 -14.13 -3.47
N ILE A 95 -8.23 -13.39 -4.56
CA ILE A 95 -7.30 -12.39 -5.07
C ILE A 95 -7.93 -11.01 -4.88
N ILE A 96 -7.26 -10.16 -4.12
CA ILE A 96 -7.70 -8.79 -3.83
C ILE A 96 -6.69 -7.83 -4.45
N LEU A 97 -7.17 -6.88 -5.23
CA LEU A 97 -6.37 -5.79 -5.77
C LEU A 97 -6.65 -4.51 -4.98
N GLY A 98 -5.62 -3.99 -4.32
CA GLY A 98 -5.62 -2.66 -3.70
C GLY A 98 -4.97 -1.64 -4.63
N THR A 99 -5.69 -0.59 -5.00
CA THR A 99 -5.18 0.53 -5.77
C THR A 99 -5.10 1.76 -4.87
N GLY A 100 -3.89 2.28 -4.64
CA GLY A 100 -3.68 3.51 -3.90
C GLY A 100 -4.30 4.72 -4.61
N ASN A 101 -4.81 5.68 -3.85
CA ASN A 101 -5.50 6.85 -4.42
C ASN A 101 -4.57 7.98 -4.91
N GLU A 102 -3.29 7.94 -4.54
CA GLU A 102 -2.31 8.94 -4.91
C GLU A 102 -1.45 8.45 -6.08
N VAL A 103 -1.34 9.30 -7.10
CA VAL A 103 -0.52 9.07 -8.27
C VAL A 103 0.94 9.32 -7.90
N VAL A 104 1.77 8.29 -8.04
CA VAL A 104 3.15 8.29 -7.52
C VAL A 104 4.16 8.81 -8.53
N THR A 105 3.92 8.60 -9.82
CA THR A 105 4.68 9.23 -10.92
C THR A 105 3.81 9.26 -12.18
N GLY A 106 3.58 10.43 -12.78
CA GLY A 106 2.79 10.53 -14.01
C GLY A 106 1.30 10.31 -13.77
N ASP A 107 0.70 9.31 -14.44
CA ASP A 107 -0.69 8.83 -14.28
C ASP A 107 -0.77 7.47 -13.54
N ASP A 108 0.37 6.89 -13.13
CA ASP A 108 0.41 5.57 -12.51
C ASP A 108 0.16 5.62 -10.99
N SER A 109 -0.89 4.92 -10.58
CA SER A 109 -1.27 4.70 -9.19
C SER A 109 -0.61 3.42 -8.67
N LEU A 110 -0.17 3.43 -7.40
CA LEU A 110 0.37 2.22 -6.76
C LEU A 110 -0.68 1.12 -6.73
N LYS A 111 -0.39 -0.04 -7.34
CA LYS A 111 -1.25 -1.21 -7.29
C LYS A 111 -0.58 -2.30 -6.47
N VAL A 112 -1.31 -2.88 -5.53
CA VAL A 112 -0.85 -3.98 -4.68
C VAL A 112 -1.84 -5.11 -4.81
N GLU A 113 -1.39 -6.23 -5.38
CA GLU A 113 -2.18 -7.45 -5.42
C GLU A 113 -1.84 -8.30 -4.20
N ILE A 114 -2.87 -8.77 -3.50
CA ILE A 114 -2.74 -9.80 -2.49
C ILE A 114 -3.44 -11.07 -2.95
N THR A 115 -2.68 -12.16 -2.96
CA THR A 115 -3.18 -13.51 -3.19
C THR A 115 -3.23 -14.27 -1.87
N ILE A 116 -4.39 -14.84 -1.54
CA ILE A 116 -4.62 -15.62 -0.33
C ILE A 116 -4.90 -17.09 -0.72
N PRO A 117 -3.88 -17.96 -0.77
CA PRO A 117 -4.06 -19.37 -1.08
C PRO A 117 -4.55 -20.20 0.12
N SER A 118 -5.23 -21.32 -0.17
CA SER A 118 -5.52 -22.39 0.80
C SER A 118 -4.45 -23.50 0.73
N PRO A 119 -3.94 -24.03 1.85
CA PRO A 119 -4.32 -23.70 3.22
C PRO A 119 -3.86 -22.27 3.61
N PRO A 120 -4.67 -21.52 4.39
CA PRO A 120 -4.50 -20.08 4.66
C PRO A 120 -3.37 -19.81 5.66
N ARG A 121 -2.16 -20.30 5.36
CA ARG A 121 -0.98 -20.14 6.22
C ARG A 121 -0.18 -18.91 5.83
N ASN A 122 -0.19 -18.52 4.55
CA ASN A 122 0.60 -17.42 4.00
C ASN A 122 -0.25 -16.62 3.01
N TYR A 123 -0.07 -15.30 2.97
CA TYR A 123 -0.55 -14.41 1.91
C TYR A 123 0.67 -13.89 1.14
N GLN A 124 0.55 -13.71 -0.18
CA GLN A 124 1.60 -13.10 -1.00
C GLN A 124 1.16 -11.70 -1.39
N VAL A 125 2.03 -10.71 -1.12
CA VAL A 125 1.83 -9.32 -1.50
C VAL A 125 2.75 -9.03 -2.68
N THR A 126 2.17 -8.83 -3.85
CA THR A 126 2.93 -8.45 -5.05
C THR A 126 2.61 -7.01 -5.40
N PRO A 127 3.56 -6.08 -5.18
CA PRO A 127 3.42 -4.71 -5.61
C PRO A 127 3.66 -4.60 -7.13
N TYR A 128 2.73 -3.99 -7.84
CA TYR A 128 2.87 -3.62 -9.25
C TYR A 128 3.23 -2.13 -9.35
N ASN A 129 4.19 -1.84 -10.23
CA ASN A 129 4.50 -0.49 -10.67
C ASN A 129 3.53 -0.06 -11.75
#